data_AF-A0A259DVJ3-F1
#
_entry.id   AF-A0A259DVJ3-F1
#
_cell.length_a   1.000
_cell.length_b   1.000
_cell.length_c   1.000
_cell.angle_alpha   90.00
_cell.angle_beta   90.00
_cell.angle_gamma   90.00
#
_symmetry.space_group_name_H-M   'P 1'
#
loop_
_entity.id
_entity.type
_entity.pdbx_description
1 polymer ?
#
loop_
_entity_poly.entity_id
_entity_poly.type
_entity_poly.pdbx_seq_one_letter_code
_entity_poly.pdbx_strand_id
1 'polypeptide(L)'
;MQHTPKIAQPKTDRPRIDKLVGEHATKLSERLMAHRAQLFPPDAMRELRRFSSGEVAGLLGVKDAYLRKLSLEGRGPQPETGAGGRRLYSSQNIMELRQLLEAGAKTPGTYLPGRRPGDHLQVITVINFKGGSGKTTTAAHLAQKCALDGYRVLAI
;
A
#
# COMPACT_ATOMS: atom_id res chain seq x y z
N MET A 1 78.18 -25.66 28.47
CA MET A 1 77.46 -24.37 28.67
C MET A 1 76.06 -24.51 28.10
N GLN A 2 75.09 -24.57 29.02
CA GLN A 2 73.68 -24.14 28.93
C GLN A 2 72.89 -24.44 27.64
N HIS A 3 72.06 -25.50 27.73
CA HIS A 3 70.94 -25.72 26.84
C HIS A 3 69.73 -24.94 27.38
N THR A 4 69.39 -23.82 26.76
CA THR A 4 68.21 -23.02 27.12
C THR A 4 66.97 -23.60 26.44
N PRO A 5 65.88 -23.93 27.16
CA PRO A 5 64.65 -24.38 26.52
C PRO A 5 63.95 -23.22 25.81
N LYS A 6 63.55 -23.42 24.55
CA LYS A 6 62.68 -22.51 23.80
C LYS A 6 61.30 -22.50 24.47
N ILE A 7 60.92 -21.36 25.05
CA ILE A 7 59.56 -21.11 25.54
C ILE A 7 58.64 -21.07 24.32
N ALA A 8 57.73 -22.03 24.21
CA ALA A 8 56.69 -22.01 23.19
C ALA A 8 55.75 -20.82 23.46
N GLN A 9 55.71 -19.87 22.53
CA GLN A 9 54.73 -18.79 22.58
C GLN A 9 53.32 -19.36 22.39
N PRO A 10 52.30 -18.93 23.16
CA PRO A 10 50.94 -19.39 22.98
C PRO A 10 50.47 -18.96 21.59
N LYS A 11 50.06 -19.95 20.77
CA LYS A 11 49.35 -19.68 19.51
C LYS A 11 48.10 -18.90 19.87
N THR A 12 48.05 -17.62 19.48
CA THR A 12 46.84 -16.82 19.58
C THR A 12 45.75 -17.54 18.81
N ASP A 13 44.76 -18.04 19.54
CA ASP A 13 43.60 -18.74 19.01
C ASP A 13 42.75 -17.72 18.24
N ARG A 14 43.14 -17.44 16.99
CA ARG A 14 42.40 -16.55 16.12
C ARG A 14 41.04 -17.18 15.92
N PRO A 15 39.94 -16.49 16.28
CA PRO A 15 38.62 -17.05 16.14
C PRO A 15 38.42 -17.46 14.67
N ARG A 16 38.02 -18.72 14.50
CA ARG A 16 37.67 -19.31 13.22
C ARG A 16 36.77 -18.33 12.44
N ILE A 17 37.15 -17.99 11.22
CA ILE A 17 36.49 -16.95 10.41
C ILE A 17 34.99 -17.24 10.25
N ASP A 18 34.59 -18.51 10.17
CA ASP A 18 33.19 -18.92 10.14
C ASP A 18 32.40 -18.54 11.40
N LYS A 19 33.01 -18.60 12.59
CA LYS A 19 32.38 -18.14 13.83
C LYS A 19 32.23 -16.62 13.84
N LEU A 20 33.26 -15.89 13.41
CA LEU A 20 33.24 -14.42 13.34
C LEU A 20 32.16 -13.93 12.35
N VAL A 21 32.06 -14.57 11.18
CA VAL A 21 31.03 -14.27 10.18
C VAL A 21 29.63 -14.58 10.72
N GLY A 22 29.46 -15.70 11.43
CA GLY A 22 28.21 -16.04 12.10
C GLY A 22 27.78 -15.00 13.13
N GLU A 23 28.70 -14.58 14.01
CA GLU A 23 28.44 -13.53 15.00
C GLU A 23 28.08 -12.18 14.36
N HIS A 24 28.74 -11.81 13.26
CA HIS A 24 28.43 -10.60 12.52
C HIS A 24 27.06 -10.68 11.85
N ALA A 25 26.70 -11.83 11.27
CA ALA A 25 25.39 -12.05 10.67
C ALA A 25 24.26 -11.96 11.70
N THR A 26 24.45 -12.52 12.91
CA THR A 26 23.49 -12.42 14.01
C THR A 26 23.32 -10.98 14.45
N LYS A 27 24.42 -10.26 14.74
CA LYS A 27 24.39 -8.84 15.14
C LYS A 27 23.74 -7.95 14.07
N LEU A 28 23.98 -8.22 12.79
CA LEU A 28 23.35 -7.48 11.69
C LEU A 28 21.85 -7.77 11.63
N SER A 29 21.45 -9.03 11.76
CA SER A 29 20.03 -9.43 11.75
C SER A 29 19.27 -8.80 12.91
N GLU A 30 19.83 -8.82 14.12
CA GLU A 30 19.28 -8.17 15.30
C GLU A 30 19.08 -6.66 15.08
N ARG A 31 20.10 -5.97 14.56
CA ARG A 31 20.02 -4.54 14.26
C ARG A 31 19.00 -4.21 13.18
N LEU A 32 18.91 -5.03 12.12
CA LEU A 32 17.91 -4.87 11.06
C LEU A 32 16.49 -5.05 11.60
N MET A 33 16.27 -6.03 12.49
CA MET A 33 14.97 -6.26 13.12
C MET A 33 14.59 -5.11 14.07
N ALA A 34 15.51 -4.66 14.91
CA ALA A 34 15.30 -3.51 15.79
C ALA A 34 14.99 -2.23 14.99
N HIS A 35 15.74 -1.97 13.92
CA HIS A 35 15.52 -0.82 13.04
C HIS A 35 14.19 -0.91 12.28
N ARG A 36 13.80 -2.11 11.84
CA ARG A 36 12.49 -2.36 11.21
C ARG A 36 11.35 -2.08 12.17
N ALA A 37 11.45 -2.51 13.43
CA ALA A 37 10.44 -2.27 14.45
C ALA A 37 10.28 -0.76 14.77
N GLN A 38 11.36 0.01 14.68
CA GLN A 38 11.32 1.47 14.83
C GLN A 38 10.68 2.17 13.62
N LEU A 39 11.01 1.74 12.39
CA LEU A 39 10.49 2.35 11.16
C LEU A 39 9.06 1.96 10.80
N PHE A 40 8.65 0.75 11.18
CA PHE A 40 7.33 0.18 10.91
C PHE A 40 6.74 -0.34 12.21
N PRO A 41 6.25 0.55 13.10
CA PRO A 41 5.52 0.14 14.28
C PRO A 41 4.38 -0.81 13.85
N PRO A 42 4.14 -1.91 14.58
CA PRO A 42 3.12 -2.90 14.20
C PRO A 42 1.71 -2.29 14.03
N ASP A 43 1.44 -1.18 14.72
CA ASP A 43 0.15 -0.47 14.69
C ASP A 43 0.12 0.74 13.72
N ALA A 44 1.18 0.97 12.95
CA ALA A 44 1.24 2.08 12.00
C ALA A 44 0.38 1.79 10.76
N MET A 45 -0.94 1.89 10.89
CA MET A 45 -1.85 1.91 9.75
C MET A 45 -1.74 3.27 9.03
N ARG A 46 -1.16 3.25 7.84
CA ARG A 46 -1.21 4.41 6.94
C ARG A 46 -2.61 4.49 6.36
N GLU A 47 -3.39 5.46 6.83
CA GLU A 47 -4.70 5.76 6.26
C GLU A 47 -4.55 6.59 4.98
N LEU A 48 -5.41 6.32 4.00
CA LEU A 48 -5.49 7.14 2.81
C LEU A 48 -6.13 8.48 3.17
N ARG A 49 -5.62 9.57 2.58
CA ARG A 49 -6.22 10.90 2.73
C ARG A 49 -7.71 10.88 2.32
N ARG A 50 -8.50 11.76 2.94
CA ARG A 50 -9.90 11.98 2.53
C ARG A 50 -9.99 12.80 1.24
N PHE A 51 -11.02 12.57 0.44
CA PHE A 51 -11.26 13.22 -0.84
C PHE A 51 -12.31 14.32 -0.71
N SER A 52 -12.12 15.43 -1.41
CA SER A 52 -13.13 16.47 -1.54
C SER A 52 -14.30 16.00 -2.42
N SER A 53 -15.47 16.63 -2.27
CA SER A 53 -16.63 16.32 -3.12
C SER A 53 -16.33 16.38 -4.62
N GLY A 54 -15.50 17.34 -5.07
CA GLY A 54 -15.09 17.47 -6.47
C GLY A 54 -14.25 16.29 -6.97
N GLU A 55 -13.30 15.81 -6.16
CA GLU A 55 -12.50 14.62 -6.50
C GLU A 55 -13.38 13.37 -6.57
N VAL A 56 -14.28 13.19 -5.60
CA VAL A 56 -15.23 12.07 -5.58
C VAL A 56 -16.15 12.13 -6.79
N ALA A 57 -16.64 13.32 -7.15
CA ALA A 57 -17.46 13.53 -8.34
C ALA A 57 -16.72 13.09 -9.62
N GLY A 58 -15.43 13.44 -9.73
CA GLY A 58 -14.57 12.99 -10.83
C GLY A 58 -14.37 11.48 -10.87
N LEU A 59 -14.15 10.83 -9.72
CA LEU A 59 -13.99 9.37 -9.63
C LEU A 59 -15.28 8.61 -9.96
N LEU A 60 -16.44 9.16 -9.64
CA LEU A 60 -17.75 8.56 -9.89
C LEU A 60 -18.34 8.93 -11.25
N GLY A 61 -17.76 9.89 -11.97
CA GLY A 61 -18.30 10.40 -13.23
C GLY A 61 -19.62 11.16 -13.07
N VAL A 62 -19.85 11.81 -11.92
CA VAL A 62 -21.07 12.59 -11.64
C VAL A 62 -20.75 14.07 -11.44
N LYS A 63 -21.78 14.92 -11.39
CA LYS A 63 -21.60 16.34 -11.04
C LYS A 63 -21.43 16.50 -9.52
N ASP A 64 -20.51 17.35 -9.08
CA ASP A 64 -20.31 17.66 -7.66
C ASP A 64 -21.60 18.15 -6.96
N ALA A 65 -22.39 18.98 -7.65
CA ALA A 65 -23.68 19.45 -7.16
C ALA A 65 -24.66 18.29 -6.81
N TYR A 66 -24.58 17.17 -7.54
CA TYR A 66 -25.41 16.00 -7.28
C TYR A 66 -24.98 15.29 -5.98
N LEU A 67 -23.67 15.14 -5.73
CA LEU A 67 -23.17 14.57 -4.47
C LEU A 67 -23.54 15.45 -3.26
N ARG A 68 -23.45 16.78 -3.42
CA ARG A 68 -23.88 17.72 -2.38
C ARG A 68 -25.37 17.57 -2.07
N LYS A 69 -26.21 17.44 -3.10
CA LYS A 69 -27.65 17.20 -2.95
C LYS A 69 -27.92 15.89 -2.21
N LEU A 70 -27.29 14.78 -2.62
CA LEU A 70 -27.44 13.48 -1.95
C LEU A 70 -27.09 13.57 -0.46
N SER A 71 -25.97 14.20 -0.11
CA SER A 71 -25.59 14.37 1.30
C SER A 71 -26.57 15.25 2.08
N LEU A 72 -27.09 16.34 1.49
CA LEU A 72 -28.11 17.18 2.15
C LEU A 72 -29.43 16.45 2.37
N GLU A 73 -29.82 15.57 1.45
CA GLU A 73 -30.99 14.69 1.57
C GLU A 73 -30.76 13.51 2.54
N GLY A 74 -29.56 13.39 3.12
CA GLY A 74 -29.20 12.27 3.99
C GLY A 74 -29.09 10.93 3.25
N ARG A 75 -28.89 10.95 1.94
CA ARG A 75 -28.79 9.76 1.09
C ARG A 75 -27.33 9.38 0.86
N GLY A 76 -26.97 8.16 1.26
CA GLY A 76 -25.62 7.62 1.12
C GLY A 76 -24.75 7.86 2.36
N PRO A 77 -23.42 7.73 2.24
CA PRO A 77 -22.52 7.92 3.37
C PRO A 77 -22.58 9.36 3.88
N GLN A 78 -22.36 9.50 5.19
CA GLN A 78 -22.18 10.80 5.81
C GLN A 78 -20.68 11.13 5.90
N PRO A 79 -20.15 11.98 4.99
CA PRO A 79 -18.75 12.36 5.02
C PRO A 79 -18.45 13.25 6.23
N GLU A 80 -17.18 13.32 6.60
CA GLU A 80 -16.72 14.31 7.57
C GLU A 80 -16.92 15.72 7.01
N THR A 81 -17.29 16.66 7.88
CA THR A 81 -17.37 18.08 7.52
C THR A 81 -16.12 18.79 8.03
N GLY A 82 -15.23 19.14 7.10
CA GLY A 82 -14.03 19.94 7.38
C GLY A 82 -14.34 21.44 7.48
N ALA A 83 -13.27 22.23 7.61
CA ALA A 83 -13.36 23.69 7.71
C ALA A 83 -14.17 24.31 6.55
N GLY A 84 -15.02 25.28 6.90
CA GLY A 84 -15.88 25.97 5.93
C GLY A 84 -16.99 25.11 5.33
N GLY A 85 -17.41 24.03 6.01
CA GLY A 85 -18.53 23.18 5.56
C GLY A 85 -18.20 22.26 4.39
N ARG A 86 -16.90 22.04 4.10
CA ARG A 86 -16.45 21.16 3.02
C ARG A 86 -16.62 19.71 3.43
N ARG A 87 -17.15 18.88 2.53
CA ARG A 87 -17.33 17.45 2.77
C ARG A 87 -16.07 16.68 2.38
N LEU A 88 -15.64 15.77 3.25
CA LEU A 88 -14.44 14.96 3.13
C LEU A 88 -14.79 13.48 3.22
N TYR A 89 -14.62 12.77 2.11
CA TYR A 89 -15.01 11.37 1.92
C TYR A 89 -13.82 10.45 2.11
N SER A 90 -14.00 9.34 2.84
CA SER A 90 -13.04 8.25 2.86
C SER A 90 -13.16 7.37 1.61
N SER A 91 -12.19 6.48 1.38
CA SER A 91 -12.30 5.43 0.35
C SER A 91 -13.56 4.57 0.50
N GLN A 92 -13.96 4.28 1.73
CA GLN A 92 -15.15 3.51 2.06
C GLN A 92 -16.41 4.27 1.65
N ASN A 93 -16.48 5.57 1.92
CA ASN A 93 -17.60 6.38 1.45
C ASN A 93 -17.70 6.39 -0.08
N ILE A 94 -16.58 6.40 -0.81
CA ILE A 94 -16.60 6.31 -2.28
C ILE A 94 -17.21 4.99 -2.73
N MET A 95 -16.87 3.87 -2.10
CA MET A 95 -17.45 2.56 -2.40
C MET A 95 -18.96 2.50 -2.08
N GLU A 96 -19.38 3.03 -0.93
CA GLU A 96 -20.81 3.11 -0.56
C GLU A 96 -21.60 3.95 -1.56
N LEU A 97 -21.04 5.08 -2.02
CA LEU A 97 -21.65 5.88 -3.09
C LEU A 97 -21.76 5.08 -4.39
N ARG A 98 -20.73 4.31 -4.77
CA ARG A 98 -20.82 3.45 -5.96
C ARG A 98 -21.97 2.45 -5.85
N GLN A 99 -22.12 1.80 -4.71
CA GLN A 99 -23.22 0.84 -4.46
C GLN A 99 -24.58 1.52 -4.54
N LEU A 100 -24.73 2.69 -3.90
CA LEU A 100 -25.97 3.46 -3.94
C LEU A 100 -26.34 3.88 -5.37
N LEU A 101 -25.38 4.37 -6.14
CA LEU A 101 -25.60 4.83 -7.51
C LEU A 101 -25.87 3.68 -8.47
N GLU A 102 -25.21 2.53 -8.27
CA GLU A 102 -25.41 1.32 -9.07
C GLU A 102 -26.86 0.82 -8.99
N ALA A 103 -27.51 0.91 -7.83
CA ALA A 103 -28.91 0.51 -7.67
C ALA A 103 -29.89 1.28 -8.58
N GLY A 104 -29.52 2.49 -9.01
CA GLY A 104 -30.30 3.30 -9.95
C GLY A 104 -29.72 3.37 -11.36
N ALA A 105 -28.66 2.62 -11.65
CA ALA A 105 -27.99 2.66 -12.95
C ALA A 105 -28.81 1.92 -14.01
N LYS A 106 -28.91 2.52 -15.21
CA LYS A 106 -29.57 1.87 -16.37
C LYS A 106 -28.77 0.67 -16.89
N THR A 107 -27.45 0.77 -16.80
CA THR A 107 -26.52 -0.25 -17.30
C THR A 107 -25.76 -0.85 -16.13
N PRO A 108 -25.86 -2.16 -15.89
CA PRO A 108 -25.09 -2.82 -14.85
C PRO A 108 -23.58 -2.61 -15.04
N GLY A 109 -22.90 -2.23 -13.97
CA GLY A 109 -21.47 -1.91 -13.92
C GLY A 109 -21.10 -0.47 -14.18
N THR A 110 -22.07 0.44 -14.27
CA THR A 110 -21.78 1.88 -14.47
C THR A 110 -20.96 2.44 -13.31
N TYR A 111 -21.29 2.08 -12.07
CA TYR A 111 -20.60 2.56 -10.87
C TYR A 111 -19.81 1.46 -10.15
N LEU A 112 -20.20 0.19 -10.35
CA LEU A 112 -19.47 -1.00 -9.87
C LEU A 112 -18.83 -1.78 -11.04
N PRO A 113 -17.70 -1.29 -11.59
CA PRO A 113 -17.02 -1.96 -12.67
C PRO A 113 -16.35 -3.25 -12.21
N GLY A 114 -16.03 -4.11 -13.17
CA GLY A 114 -15.31 -5.36 -12.93
C GLY A 114 -16.05 -6.58 -13.45
N ARG A 115 -15.50 -7.73 -13.11
CA ARG A 115 -15.91 -9.03 -13.64
C ARG A 115 -17.36 -9.38 -13.28
N ARG A 116 -18.01 -10.08 -14.18
CA ARG A 116 -19.31 -10.74 -14.05
C ARG A 116 -19.14 -12.26 -14.02
N PRO A 117 -20.19 -13.01 -13.63
CA PRO A 117 -20.15 -14.46 -13.74
C PRO A 117 -19.80 -14.89 -15.17
N GLY A 118 -18.76 -15.72 -15.32
CA GLY A 118 -18.23 -16.16 -16.61
C GLY A 118 -17.03 -15.37 -17.13
N ASP A 119 -16.76 -14.16 -16.61
CA ASP A 119 -15.61 -13.37 -17.06
C ASP A 119 -14.28 -13.95 -16.57
N HIS A 120 -13.29 -14.03 -17.46
CA HIS A 120 -11.92 -14.36 -17.08
C HIS A 120 -11.27 -13.24 -16.23
N LEU A 121 -10.30 -13.61 -15.40
CA LEU A 121 -9.50 -12.65 -14.64
C LEU A 121 -8.60 -11.84 -15.58
N GLN A 122 -8.68 -10.51 -15.52
CA GLN A 122 -7.75 -9.66 -16.26
C GLN A 122 -6.43 -9.57 -15.50
N VAL A 123 -5.33 -9.91 -16.17
CA VAL A 123 -3.96 -9.87 -15.61
C VAL A 123 -3.17 -8.83 -16.39
N ILE A 124 -2.62 -7.84 -15.68
CA ILE A 124 -1.80 -6.78 -16.27
C ILE A 124 -0.37 -6.96 -15.76
N THR A 125 0.58 -7.10 -16.68
CA THR A 125 2.00 -7.19 -16.35
C THR A 125 2.70 -5.89 -16.73
N VAL A 126 3.32 -5.23 -15.75
CA VAL A 126 4.12 -4.04 -15.96
C VAL A 126 5.57 -4.45 -16.19
N ILE A 127 5.96 -4.57 -17.46
CA ILE A 127 7.31 -4.95 -17.86
C ILE A 127 8.12 -3.73 -18.35
N ASN A 128 9.43 -3.78 -18.13
CA ASN A 128 10.40 -2.86 -18.73
C ASN A 128 11.79 -3.49 -18.63
N PHE A 129 12.58 -3.39 -19.70
CA PHE A 129 13.87 -4.08 -19.84
C PHE A 129 15.06 -3.40 -19.16
N LYS A 130 14.89 -2.18 -18.60
CA LYS A 130 15.96 -1.43 -17.93
C LYS A 130 15.78 -1.35 -16.41
N GLY A 131 16.87 -1.39 -15.65
CA GLY A 131 16.86 -1.07 -14.21
C GLY A 131 16.47 0.40 -13.98
N GLY A 132 15.73 0.69 -12.91
CA GLY A 132 15.29 2.06 -12.58
C GLY A 132 14.16 2.62 -13.46
N SER A 133 13.56 1.82 -14.34
CA SER A 133 12.54 2.24 -15.30
C SER A 133 11.12 2.42 -14.71
N GLY A 134 10.99 2.61 -13.40
CA GLY A 134 9.70 2.86 -12.73
C GLY A 134 8.70 1.71 -12.66
N LYS A 135 9.05 0.46 -13.02
CA LYS A 135 8.11 -0.70 -13.05
C LYS A 135 7.25 -0.82 -11.78
N THR A 136 7.90 -0.88 -10.62
CA THR A 136 7.23 -1.01 -9.32
C THR A 136 6.33 0.17 -9.02
N THR A 137 6.81 1.39 -9.30
CA THR A 137 6.06 2.63 -9.12
C THR A 137 4.82 2.66 -10.02
N THR A 138 4.96 2.32 -11.29
CA THR A 138 3.87 2.23 -12.26
C THR A 138 2.86 1.17 -11.86
N ALA A 139 3.30 -0.02 -11.46
CA ALA A 139 2.41 -1.09 -11.00
C ALA A 139 1.60 -0.67 -9.76
N ALA A 140 2.27 -0.05 -8.78
CA ALA A 140 1.61 0.45 -7.58
C ALA A 140 0.56 1.54 -7.89
N HIS A 141 0.91 2.54 -8.69
CA HIS A 141 -0.02 3.61 -9.05
C HIS A 141 -1.18 3.13 -9.93
N LEU A 142 -0.92 2.20 -10.85
CA LEU A 142 -1.96 1.58 -11.66
C LEU A 142 -2.97 0.86 -10.76
N ALA A 143 -2.48 0.02 -9.84
CA ALA A 143 -3.34 -0.69 -8.90
C ALA A 143 -4.17 0.24 -8.03
N GLN A 144 -3.56 1.30 -7.48
CA GLN A 144 -4.24 2.32 -6.69
C GLN A 144 -5.33 3.04 -7.48
N LYS A 145 -5.03 3.45 -8.72
CA LYS A 145 -5.99 4.15 -9.57
C LYS A 145 -7.16 3.23 -9.93
N CYS A 146 -6.89 1.98 -10.33
CA CYS A 146 -7.95 1.00 -10.61
C CYS A 146 -8.84 0.76 -9.38
N ALA A 147 -8.27 0.69 -8.18
CA ALA A 147 -9.05 0.55 -6.95
C ALA A 147 -9.95 1.76 -6.69
N LEU A 148 -9.44 2.99 -6.87
CA LEU A 148 -10.24 4.22 -6.76
C LEU A 148 -11.34 4.33 -7.82
N ASP A 149 -11.09 3.76 -9.00
CA ASP A 149 -12.07 3.64 -10.09
C ASP A 149 -13.14 2.58 -9.81
N GLY A 150 -13.03 1.84 -8.70
CA GLY A 150 -14.04 0.89 -8.23
C GLY A 150 -13.76 -0.56 -8.59
N TYR A 151 -12.62 -0.87 -9.21
CA TYR A 151 -12.22 -2.26 -9.48
C TYR A 151 -11.72 -2.96 -8.23
N ARG A 152 -11.97 -4.28 -8.17
CA ARG A 152 -11.28 -5.15 -7.23
C ARG A 152 -9.90 -5.50 -7.80
N VAL A 153 -8.85 -5.10 -7.09
CA VAL A 153 -7.46 -5.24 -7.54
C VAL A 153 -6.68 -6.09 -6.55
N LEU A 154 -5.86 -6.99 -7.09
CA LEU A 154 -4.81 -7.69 -6.37
C LEU A 154 -3.48 -7.28 -7.01
N ALA A 155 -2.60 -6.65 -6.22
CA ALA A 155 -1.24 -6.32 -6.62
C ALA A 155 -0.29 -7.35 -5.98
N ILE A 156 0.61 -7.90 -6.80
CA ILE A 156 1.58 -8.95 -6.43
C ILE A 156 2.99 -8.45 -6.77
#